data_AF-A0A2R6HGE7-F1
#
_entry.id   AF-A0A2R6HGE7-F1
#
_cell.length_a   1.000
_cell.length_b   1.000
_cell.length_c   1.000
_cell.angle_alpha   90.00
_cell.angle_beta   90.00
_cell.angle_gamma   90.00
#
_symmetry.space_group_name_H-M   'P 1'
#
loop_
_entity.id
_entity.type
_entity.pdbx_description
1 polymer ?
#
loop_
_entity_poly.entity_id
_entity_poly.type
_entity_poly.pdbx_seq_one_letter_code
_entity_poly.pdbx_strand_id
1 'polypeptide(L)' 'MPEHTARAIEARLDGTQFETVDEYVAVALELLLEQLESPEPPGDQEAETEADPVEDEAVRERLETLGYL' A
#
# COMPACT_ATOMS: atom_id res chain seq x y z
N MET A 1 5.36 1.23 25.33
CA MET A 1 4.60 0.44 24.32
C MET A 1 3.98 -0.76 25.01
N PRO A 2 2.75 -1.20 24.67
CA PRO A 2 2.17 -2.42 25.24
C PRO A 2 3.03 -3.65 24.96
N GLU A 3 3.20 -4.54 25.94
CA GLU A 3 4.09 -5.71 25.84
C GLU A 3 3.74 -6.63 24.67
N HIS A 4 2.44 -6.78 24.36
CA HIS A 4 1.98 -7.56 23.22
C HIS A 4 2.48 -6.99 21.89
N THR A 5 2.45 -5.66 21.74
CA THR A 5 2.92 -4.98 20.53
C THR A 5 4.44 -5.09 20.41
N ALA A 6 5.17 -4.93 21.52
CA ALA A 6 6.62 -5.09 21.57
C ALA A 6 7.05 -6.47 21.05
N ARG A 7 6.43 -7.52 21.59
CA ARG A 7 6.73 -8.90 21.25
C ARG A 7 6.40 -9.23 19.78
N ALA A 8 5.33 -8.64 19.24
CA ALA A 8 4.96 -8.80 17.83
C ALA A 8 5.94 -8.10 16.88
N ILE A 9 6.51 -6.96 17.29
CA ILE A 9 7.52 -6.23 16.54
C ILE A 9 8.84 -7.00 16.57
N GLU A 10 9.28 -7.47 17.74
CA GLU A 10 10.49 -8.28 17.89
C GLU A 10 10.41 -9.56 17.04
N ALA A 11 9.27 -10.26 17.06
CA ALA A 11 9.09 -11.47 16.25
C ALA A 11 9.13 -11.21 14.73
N ARG A 12 8.90 -9.96 14.29
CA ARG A 12 9.02 -9.57 12.89
C ARG A 12 10.42 -9.12 12.51
N LEU A 13 11.24 -8.65 13.45
CA LEU A 13 12.57 -8.10 13.18
C LEU A 13 13.45 -9.10 12.41
N ASP A 14 13.43 -10.36 12.81
CA ASP A 14 14.20 -11.46 12.17
C ASP A 14 13.87 -11.66 10.68
N GLY A 15 12.70 -11.21 10.22
CA GLY A 15 12.26 -11.28 8.82
C GLY A 15 12.48 -10.00 8.03
N THR A 16 13.19 -9.01 8.59
CA THR A 16 13.40 -7.69 7.98
C THR A 16 14.88 -7.44 7.74
N GLN A 17 15.19 -6.35 7.03
CA GLN A 17 16.56 -5.91 6.78
C GLN A 17 17.16 -5.09 7.94
N PHE A 18 16.42 -4.85 9.01
CA PHE A 18 16.81 -3.95 10.09
C PHE A 18 17.55 -4.69 11.20
N GLU A 19 18.54 -4.04 11.79
CA GLU A 19 19.37 -4.65 12.84
C GLU A 19 18.79 -4.41 14.24
N THR A 20 17.94 -3.39 14.39
CA THR A 20 17.34 -3.02 15.67
C THR A 20 15.84 -2.78 15.56
N VAL A 21 15.14 -3.02 16.67
CA VAL A 21 13.71 -2.73 16.81
C VAL A 21 13.43 -1.25 16.56
N ASP A 22 14.29 -0.36 17.06
CA ASP A 22 14.10 1.09 16.95
C ASP A 22 14.16 1.54 15.49
N GLU A 23 15.10 1.03 14.71
CA GLU A 23 15.24 1.31 13.28
C GLU A 23 14.01 0.83 12.49
N TYR A 24 13.58 -0.40 12.76
CA TYR A 24 12.38 -0.96 12.13
C TYR A 24 11.12 -0.15 12.46
N VAL A 25 10.96 0.23 13.73
CA VAL A 25 9.78 0.99 14.20
C VAL A 25 9.77 2.40 13.61
N ALA A 26 10.93 3.06 13.49
CA ALA A 26 11.03 4.38 12.88
C ALA A 26 10.47 4.38 11.45
N VAL A 27 10.97 3.47 10.61
CA VAL A 27 10.52 3.35 9.21
C VAL A 27 9.06 2.92 9.11
N ALA A 28 8.63 1.97 9.94
CA ALA A 28 7.25 1.50 9.93
C ALA A 28 6.25 2.61 10.31
N LEU A 29 6.63 3.48 11.26
CA LEU A 29 5.80 4.62 11.66
C LEU A 29 5.82 5.73 10.62
N GLU A 30 6.95 6.01 9.99
CA GLU A 30 7.02 6.97 8.87
C GLU A 30 6.08 6.56 7.73
N LEU A 31 6.16 5.30 7.28
CA LEU A 31 5.28 4.77 6.23
C LEU A 31 3.80 4.82 6.62
N LEU A 32 3.49 4.57 7.90
CA LEU A 32 2.12 4.64 8.39
C LEU A 32 1.62 6.09 8.39
N LEU A 33 2.43 7.05 8.80
CA LEU A 33 2.06 8.46 8.81
C LEU A 33 1.86 9.00 7.39
N GLU A 34 2.75 8.65 6.46
CA GLU A 34 2.59 8.99 5.04
C GLU A 34 1.27 8.45 4.46
N GLN A 35 0.90 7.20 4.79
CA GLN A 35 -0.37 6.61 4.36
C GLN A 35 -1.59 7.30 4.98
N LEU A 36 -1.48 7.80 6.22
CA LEU A 36 -2.58 8.50 6.89
C LEU A 36 -2.74 9.94 6.40
N GLU A 37 -1.65 10.57 5.94
CA GLU A 37 -1.65 11.93 5.40
C GLU A 37 -2.12 11.98 3.94
N SER A 38 -1.94 10.91 3.18
CA SER A 38 -2.46 10.81 1.82
C SER A 38 -3.92 10.34 1.83
N PRO A 39 -4.89 11.16 1.35
CA PRO A 39 -6.30 10.77 1.29
C PRO A 39 -6.62 9.77 0.17
N GLU A 40 -5.61 9.32 -0.59
CA GLU A 40 -5.80 8.28 -1.60
C GLU A 40 -5.90 6.92 -0.92
N PRO A 41 -6.87 6.07 -1.31
CA PRO A 41 -6.87 4.68 -0.88
C PRO A 41 -5.51 4.06 -1.24
N PRO A 42 -5.02 3.07 -0.48
CA PRO A 42 -3.82 2.33 -0.86
C PRO A 42 -4.10 1.64 -2.20
N GLY A 43 -3.83 2.35 -3.29
CA GLY A 43 -3.78 1.83 -4.63
C GLY A 43 -2.53 0.99 -4.70
N ASP A 44 -2.73 -0.28 -5.03
CA ASP A 44 -1.71 -1.28 -5.25
C ASP A 44 -0.43 -0.66 -5.84
N GLN A 45 0.61 -0.52 -5.00
CA GLN A 45 1.98 -0.37 -5.50
C GLN A 45 2.45 -1.76 -5.97
N GLU A 46 1.76 -2.29 -6.98
CA GLU A 46 2.23 -3.41 -7.78
C GLU A 46 2.19 -3.01 -9.25
N ALA A 47 3.38 -2.81 -9.78
CA ALA A 47 3.76 -2.83 -11.19
C ALA A 47 3.16 -1.74 -12.10
N GLU A 48 4.08 -0.98 -12.68
CA GLU A 48 3.97 -0.48 -14.05
C GLU A 48 3.51 -1.63 -14.98
N THR A 49 2.20 -1.79 -15.14
CA THR A 49 1.64 -2.56 -16.24
C THR A 49 1.16 -1.53 -17.25
N GLU A 50 1.84 -1.51 -18.39
CA GLU A 50 1.37 -0.87 -19.61
C GLU A 50 -0.14 -1.08 -19.71
N ALA A 51 -0.91 0.01 -19.71
CA ALA A 51 -2.36 -0.03 -19.85
C ALA A 51 -2.70 -0.91 -21.06
N ASP A 52 -3.24 -2.11 -20.77
CA ASP A 52 -3.60 -3.08 -21.79
C ASP A 52 -4.77 -2.46 -22.57
N PRO A 53 -4.65 -2.18 -23.89
CA PRO A 53 -5.68 -1.49 -24.67
C PRO A 53 -7.05 -2.21 -24.68
N VAL A 54 -7.10 -3.42 -24.14
CA VAL A 54 -8.32 -4.20 -23.93
C VAL A 54 -9.20 -3.62 -22.80
N GLU A 55 -8.61 -3.06 -21.75
CA GLU A 55 -9.39 -2.47 -20.64
C GLU A 55 -10.07 -1.16 -21.04
N ASP A 56 -9.42 -0.36 -21.88
CA ASP A 56 -9.96 0.90 -22.38
C ASP A 56 -11.22 0.72 -23.24
N GLU A 57 -11.32 -0.36 -24.02
CA GLU A 57 -12.51 -0.67 -24.82
C GLU A 57 -13.69 -1.09 -23.93
N ALA A 58 -13.42 -1.94 -22.93
CA ALA A 58 -14.44 -2.41 -21.99
C ALA A 58 -14.97 -1.27 -21.11
N VAL A 59 -14.10 -0.33 -20.71
CA VAL A 59 -14.50 0.88 -19.98
C VAL A 59 -15.33 1.80 -20.88
N ARG A 60 -14.97 1.94 -22.16
CA ARG A 60 -15.70 2.78 -23.13
C ARG A 60 -17.12 2.27 -23.39
N GLU A 61 -17.28 0.98 -23.68
CA GLU A 61 -18.59 0.35 -23.93
C GLU A 61 -19.51 0.49 -22.71
N ARG A 62 -18.94 0.40 -21.50
CA ARG A 62 -19.66 0.62 -20.25
C ARG A 62 -20.07 2.07 -20.04
N LEU A 63 -19.25 3.04 -20.42
CA LEU A 63 -19.56 4.47 -20.33
C LEU A 63 -20.62 4.91 -21.35
N GLU A 64 -20.60 4.36 -22.56
CA GLU A 64 -21.65 4.58 -23.58
C GLU A 64 -22.99 3.99 -23.13
N THR A 65 -22.98 2.79 -22.55
CA THR A 65 -24.19 2.15 -21.97
C THR A 65 -24.81 2.99 -20.85
N LEU A 66 -23.98 3.70 -20.08
CA LEU A 66 -24.41 4.58 -19.00
C LEU A 66 -24.70 6.02 -19.46
N GLY A 67 -24.50 6.34 -20.74
CA GLY A 67 -24.79 7.64 -21.35
C GLY A 67 -23.84 8.77 -20.92
N TYR A 68 -22.63 8.43 -20.47
CA TYR A 68 -21.59 9.41 -20.14
C TYR A 68 -20.70 9.78 -21.34
N LEU A 69 -20.76 8.97 -22.40
CA LEU A 69 -20.29 9.27 -23.76
C LEU A 69 -21.52 9.56 -24.64
#